data_AF-A0A6G3PJU1-F1
#
_entry.id   AF-A0A6G3PJU1-F1
#
_cell.length_a   1.000
_cell.length_b   1.000
_cell.length_c   1.000
_cell.angle_alpha   90.00
_cell.angle_beta   90.00
_cell.angle_gamma   90.00
#
_symmetry.space_group_name_H-M   'P 1'
#
loop_
_entity.id
_entity.type
_entity.pdbx_description
1 polymer ?
#
loop_
_entity_poly.entity_id
_entity_poly.type
_entity_poly.pdbx_seq_one_letter_code
_entity_poly.pdbx_strand_id
1 'polypeptide(L)'
;MGVSRRRLLGTAGAAGATGLVLGAGGGAAGYAATRPEEPAALTTIGATEAMFHGKHQPGITTPLQARGHLVAFDLVAGAGRKEAAALLRRWSAVAKELMAGRAAAGGA
;
A
#
# COMPACT_ATOMS: atom_id res chain seq x y z
N MET A 1 -32.73 9.40 17.84
CA MET A 1 -34.05 8.76 17.60
C MET A 1 -33.98 8.02 16.27
N GLY A 2 -33.87 6.69 16.29
CA GLY A 2 -33.69 5.90 15.07
C GLY A 2 -35.00 5.73 14.30
N VAL A 3 -34.97 5.97 12.99
CA VAL A 3 -36.11 5.67 12.11
C VAL A 3 -36.21 4.15 11.95
N SER A 4 -37.33 3.57 12.39
CA SER A 4 -37.59 2.14 12.26
C SER A 4 -37.73 1.72 10.78
N ARG A 5 -37.17 0.56 10.41
CA ARG A 5 -37.29 -0.06 9.07
C ARG A 5 -38.75 -0.12 8.59
N ARG A 6 -39.68 -0.35 9.52
CA ARG A 6 -41.13 -0.40 9.27
C ARG A 6 -41.70 0.97 8.90
N ARG A 7 -41.17 2.03 9.50
CA ARG A 7 -41.58 3.42 9.24
C ARG A 7 -41.05 3.90 7.88
N LEU A 8 -39.85 3.45 7.50
CA LEU A 8 -39.23 3.74 6.21
C LEU A 8 -39.97 3.06 5.04
N LEU A 9 -40.37 1.79 5.22
CA LEU A 9 -41.17 1.06 4.24
C LEU A 9 -42.61 1.58 4.14
N GLY A 10 -43.20 2.00 5.26
CA GLY A 10 -44.54 2.59 5.30
C GLY A 10 -44.64 3.95 4.59
N THR A 11 -43.58 4.77 4.63
CA THR A 11 -43.55 6.06 3.91
C THR A 11 -43.30 5.91 2.41
N ALA A 12 -42.55 4.87 1.99
CA ALA A 12 -42.30 4.59 0.58
C ALA A 12 -43.56 4.08 -0.17
N GLY A 13 -44.47 3.40 0.54
CA GLY A 13 -45.73 2.93 -0.04
C GLY A 13 -46.82 4.01 -0.20
N ALA A 14 -46.72 5.13 0.53
CA ALA A 14 -47.75 6.18 0.53
C ALA A 14 -47.49 7.33 -0.47
N ALA A 15 -46.27 7.44 -1.00
CA ALA A 15 -45.92 8.39 -2.04
C ALA A 15 -45.78 7.66 -3.37
N GLY A 16 -46.70 7.91 -4.31
CA GLY A 16 -46.68 7.34 -5.67
C GLY A 16 -45.44 7.73 -6.49
N ALA A 17 -45.58 7.90 -7.81
CA ALA A 17 -44.47 8.10 -8.76
C ALA A 17 -43.34 9.06 -8.32
N THR A 18 -43.64 10.10 -7.51
CA THR A 18 -42.68 11.05 -6.93
C THR A 18 -41.69 10.43 -5.93
N GLY A 19 -42.11 9.43 -5.15
CA GLY A 19 -41.23 8.70 -4.22
C GLY A 19 -40.23 7.78 -4.93
N LEU A 20 -40.58 7.33 -6.13
CA LEU A 20 -39.75 6.46 -6.97
C LEU A 20 -38.56 7.23 -7.58
N VAL A 21 -38.76 8.50 -7.96
CA VAL A 21 -37.70 9.38 -8.47
C VAL A 21 -36.68 9.75 -7.38
N LEU A 22 -37.14 10.13 -6.18
CA LEU A 22 -36.27 10.41 -5.04
C LEU A 22 -35.60 9.14 -4.48
N GLY A 23 -36.30 8.00 -4.50
CA GLY A 23 -35.77 6.70 -4.10
C GLY A 23 -34.71 6.15 -5.05
N ALA A 24 -34.81 6.40 -6.35
CA ALA A 24 -33.79 6.01 -7.32
C ALA A 24 -32.51 6.87 -7.20
N GLY A 25 -32.64 8.20 -7.05
CA GLY A 25 -31.50 9.10 -6.86
C GLY A 25 -30.79 8.91 -5.51
N GLY A 26 -31.57 8.78 -4.43
CA GLY A 26 -31.05 8.50 -3.08
C GLY A 26 -30.54 7.07 -2.93
N GLY A 27 -31.10 6.10 -3.66
CA GLY A 27 -30.65 4.72 -3.70
C GLY A 27 -29.31 4.55 -4.43
N ALA A 28 -29.11 5.26 -5.55
CA ALA A 28 -27.82 5.26 -6.26
C ALA A 28 -26.72 5.98 -5.46
N ALA A 29 -27.03 7.13 -4.85
CA ALA A 29 -26.11 7.83 -3.97
C ALA A 29 -25.81 7.03 -2.69
N GLY A 30 -26.83 6.40 -2.10
CA GLY A 30 -26.68 5.53 -0.94
C GLY A 30 -25.91 4.25 -1.24
N TYR A 31 -26.09 3.66 -2.42
CA TYR A 31 -25.31 2.51 -2.88
C TYR A 31 -23.85 2.91 -3.17
N ALA A 32 -23.61 4.06 -3.80
CA ALA A 32 -22.26 4.58 -4.01
C ALA A 32 -21.55 4.94 -2.69
N ALA A 33 -22.30 5.36 -1.66
CA ALA A 33 -21.77 5.66 -0.32
C ALA A 33 -21.58 4.43 0.58
N THR A 34 -22.26 3.31 0.27
CA THR A 34 -22.19 2.07 1.06
C THR A 34 -21.49 0.92 0.34
N ARG A 35 -21.10 1.11 -0.93
CA ARG A 35 -20.29 0.12 -1.64
C ARG A 35 -18.97 -0.05 -0.90
N PRO A 36 -18.55 -1.30 -0.62
CA PRO A 36 -17.19 -1.57 -0.18
C PRO A 36 -16.23 -0.94 -1.19
N GLU A 37 -15.16 -0.34 -0.69
CA GLU A 37 -14.05 0.08 -1.55
C GLU A 37 -13.63 -1.10 -2.41
N GLU A 38 -13.35 -0.85 -3.69
CA GLU A 38 -12.89 -1.93 -4.57
C GLU A 38 -11.63 -2.55 -3.96
N PRO A 39 -11.53 -3.89 -3.89
CA PRO A 39 -10.33 -4.53 -3.41
C PRO A 39 -9.11 -4.05 -4.20
N ALA A 40 -8.00 -3.82 -3.51
CA ALA A 40 -6.76 -3.47 -4.17
C ALA A 40 -6.42 -4.51 -5.26
N ALA A 41 -6.03 -4.05 -6.44
CA ALA A 41 -5.67 -4.94 -7.54
C ALA A 41 -4.53 -5.89 -7.13
N LEU A 42 -4.58 -7.15 -7.55
CA LEU A 42 -3.55 -8.14 -7.19
C LEU A 42 -2.13 -7.71 -7.62
N THR A 43 -2.04 -6.93 -8.70
CA THR A 43 -0.79 -6.34 -9.21
C THR A 43 -0.11 -5.41 -8.21
N THR A 44 -0.82 -4.89 -7.21
CA THR A 44 -0.24 -4.05 -6.15
C THR A 44 0.84 -4.79 -5.34
N ILE A 45 0.77 -6.12 -5.22
CA ILE A 45 1.79 -6.92 -4.53
C ILE A 45 3.17 -6.74 -5.19
N GLY A 46 3.23 -6.71 -6.52
CA GLY A 46 4.47 -6.56 -7.27
C GLY A 46 4.86 -5.10 -7.56
N ALA A 47 3.89 -4.19 -7.60
CA ALA A 47 4.11 -2.79 -7.94
C ALA A 47 4.39 -1.88 -6.73
N THR A 48 4.16 -2.35 -5.50
CA THR A 48 4.41 -1.56 -4.29
C THR A 48 5.90 -1.48 -3.99
N GLU A 49 6.42 -0.26 -3.81
CA GLU A 49 7.81 0.02 -3.49
C GLU A 49 7.95 0.70 -2.12
N ALA A 50 9.05 0.41 -1.42
CA ALA A 50 9.46 1.16 -0.23
C ALA A 50 10.53 2.20 -0.62
N MET A 51 10.49 3.38 0.00
CA MET A 51 11.47 4.42 -0.29
C MET A 51 12.84 4.08 0.32
N PHE A 52 13.89 4.10 -0.49
CA PHE A 52 15.27 3.94 -0.02
C PHE A 52 15.78 5.17 0.73
N HIS A 53 15.45 6.37 0.24
CA HIS A 53 15.85 7.63 0.86
C HIS A 53 14.81 8.13 1.86
N GLY A 54 15.28 8.46 3.06
CA GLY A 54 14.47 9.02 4.14
C GLY A 54 15.32 9.31 5.38
N LYS A 55 14.70 9.88 6.41
CA LYS A 55 15.35 10.08 7.72
C LYS A 55 15.70 8.75 8.40
N HIS A 56 14.86 7.73 8.20
CA HIS A 56 15.00 6.41 8.77
C HIS A 56 15.15 5.37 7.66
N GLN A 57 15.90 4.31 7.93
CA GLN A 57 16.09 3.22 6.98
C GLN A 57 14.78 2.43 6.76
N PRO A 58 14.56 1.92 5.53
CA PRO A 58 13.45 1.00 5.26
C PRO A 58 13.63 -0.30 6.06
N GLY A 59 12.53 -1.02 6.31
CA GLY A 59 12.54 -2.30 7.04
C GLY A 59 12.39 -2.18 8.56
N ILE A 60 12.31 -0.96 9.12
CA ILE A 60 12.02 -0.73 10.55
C ILE A 60 10.52 -0.54 10.77
N THR A 61 9.94 0.49 10.13
CA THR A 61 8.50 0.80 10.20
C THR A 61 7.75 0.44 8.91
N THR A 62 8.46 -0.11 7.92
CA THR A 62 7.86 -0.66 6.70
C THR A 62 6.90 -1.80 7.09
N PRO A 63 5.71 -1.91 6.46
CA PRO A 63 4.81 -3.03 6.70
C PRO A 63 5.52 -4.38 6.51
N LEU A 64 5.08 -5.40 7.26
CA LEU A 64 5.67 -6.73 7.23
C LEU A 64 5.64 -7.33 5.82
N GLN A 65 6.78 -7.85 5.38
CA GLN A 65 6.93 -8.52 4.09
C GLN A 65 6.75 -10.04 4.26
N ALA A 66 6.23 -10.72 3.24
CA ALA A 66 6.01 -12.17 3.26
C ALA A 66 7.32 -13.00 3.25
N ARG A 67 8.48 -12.37 2.97
CA ARG A 67 9.79 -13.01 2.86
C ARG A 67 10.86 -12.12 3.49
N GLY A 68 11.86 -12.72 4.11
CA GLY A 68 13.02 -12.02 4.67
C GLY A 68 14.28 -12.88 4.61
N HIS A 69 15.42 -12.24 4.32
CA HIS A 69 16.74 -12.87 4.32
C HIS A 69 17.64 -12.10 5.30
N LEU A 70 18.25 -12.81 6.26
CA LEU A 70 19.17 -12.24 7.23
C LEU A 70 20.59 -12.74 6.94
N VAL A 71 21.57 -11.84 6.99
CA VAL A 71 22.96 -12.13 6.69
C VAL A 71 23.88 -11.29 7.58
N ALA A 72 24.99 -11.89 8.00
CA ALA A 72 26.09 -11.21 8.69
C ALA A 72 27.37 -11.37 7.88
N PHE A 73 28.24 -10.36 7.92
CA PHE A 73 29.51 -10.35 7.20
C PHE A 73 30.63 -9.93 8.13
N ASP A 74 31.77 -10.60 8.00
CA ASP A 74 33.03 -10.17 8.61
C ASP A 74 33.82 -9.31 7.62
N LEU A 75 34.55 -8.33 8.16
CA LEU A 75 35.58 -7.66 7.40
C LEU A 75 36.78 -8.59 7.26
N VAL A 76 37.31 -8.73 6.04
CA VAL A 76 38.54 -9.48 5.80
C VAL A 76 39.73 -8.82 6.50
N ALA A 77 40.76 -9.61 6.83
CA ALA A 77 41.97 -9.11 7.46
C ALA A 77 42.58 -7.94 6.65
N GLY A 78 42.93 -6.85 7.33
CA GLY A 78 43.48 -5.65 6.72
C GLY A 78 42.45 -4.69 6.11
N ALA A 79 41.16 -5.06 6.00
CA ALA A 79 40.11 -4.12 5.62
C ALA A 79 39.82 -3.16 6.78
N GLY A 80 39.81 -1.86 6.47
CA GLY A 80 39.55 -0.80 7.45
C GLY A 80 38.45 0.15 7.00
N ARG A 81 38.50 1.37 7.54
CA ARG A 81 37.49 2.41 7.30
C ARG A 81 37.29 2.70 5.81
N LYS A 82 38.36 2.72 5.01
CA LYS A 82 38.30 3.07 3.58
C LYS A 82 37.52 2.01 2.80
N GLU A 83 37.82 0.74 3.05
CA GLU A 83 37.20 -0.41 2.40
C GLU A 83 35.74 -0.55 2.81
N ALA A 84 35.44 -0.41 4.11
CA ALA A 84 34.07 -0.43 4.62
C ALA A 84 33.22 0.72 4.05
N ALA A 85 33.76 1.93 3.98
CA ALA A 85 33.05 3.06 3.37
C ALA A 85 32.81 2.83 1.86
N ALA A 86 33.76 2.22 1.15
CA ALA A 86 33.57 1.86 -0.27
C ALA A 86 32.52 0.77 -0.46
N LEU A 87 32.50 -0.24 0.42
CA LEU A 87 31.49 -1.29 0.42
C LEU A 87 30.09 -0.72 0.64
N LEU A 88 29.90 0.08 1.69
CA LEU A 88 28.60 0.69 1.99
C LEU A 88 28.13 1.63 0.87
N ARG A 89 29.04 2.36 0.20
CA ARG A 89 28.65 3.15 -0.99
C ARG A 89 28.11 2.27 -2.13
N ARG A 90 28.78 1.14 -2.42
CA ARG A 90 28.33 0.20 -3.45
C ARG A 90 26.99 -0.45 -3.07
N TRP A 91 26.85 -0.92 -1.83
CA TRP A 91 25.61 -1.52 -1.35
C TRP A 91 24.45 -0.53 -1.35
N SER A 92 24.66 0.72 -0.91
CA SER A 92 23.64 1.75 -0.98
C SER A 92 23.21 2.06 -2.42
N ALA A 93 24.14 2.06 -3.37
CA ALA A 93 23.81 2.23 -4.79
C ALA A 93 22.97 1.06 -5.32
N VAL A 94 23.36 -0.18 -5.01
CA VAL A 94 22.61 -1.38 -5.41
C VAL A 94 21.23 -1.42 -4.77
N ALA A 95 21.14 -1.18 -3.46
CA ALA A 95 19.87 -1.18 -2.72
C ALA A 95 18.89 -0.13 -3.28
N LYS A 96 19.37 1.08 -3.60
CA LYS A 96 18.56 2.13 -4.23
C LYS A 96 17.92 1.66 -5.55
N GLU A 97 18.66 0.96 -6.39
CA GLU A 97 18.17 0.49 -7.68
C GLU A 97 17.20 -0.68 -7.51
N LEU A 98 17.59 -1.70 -6.73
CA LEU A 98 16.77 -2.89 -6.52
C LEU A 98 15.44 -2.58 -5.82
N MET A 99 15.43 -1.66 -4.84
CA MET A 99 14.21 -1.25 -4.16
C MET A 99 13.23 -0.50 -5.05
N ALA A 100 13.71 0.08 -6.17
CA ALA A 100 12.90 0.77 -7.15
C ALA A 100 12.64 -0.09 -8.40
N GLY A 101 12.71 -1.42 -8.26
CA GLY A 101 12.42 -2.39 -9.31
C GLY A 101 13.41 -2.40 -10.49
N ARG A 102 14.57 -1.72 -10.37
CA ARG A 102 15.57 -1.63 -11.45
C ARG A 102 16.68 -2.65 -11.25
N ALA A 103 17.29 -3.07 -12.35
CA ALA A 103 18.47 -3.92 -12.32
C ALA A 103 19.65 -3.17 -11.69
N ALA A 104 20.44 -3.87 -10.88
CA ALA A 104 21.69 -3.31 -10.35
C ALA A 104 22.68 -3.07 -11.50
N ALA A 105 23.20 -1.85 -11.61
CA ALA A 105 24.27 -1.56 -12.56
C ALA A 105 25.57 -2.24 -12.11
N GLY A 106 26.09 -3.19 -12.91
CA GLY A 106 27.47 -3.69 -12.78
C GLY A 106 27.66 -5.11 -12.24
N GLY A 107 26.79 -6.07 -12.59
CA GLY A 107 27.07 -7.49 -12.38
C GLY A 107 27.95 -8.08 -13.49
N ALA A 108 29.25 -7.76 -13.51
CA ALA A 108 30.30 -8.49 -14.22
C ALA A 108 31.55 -8.57 -13.33
#